data_AF-A0A941VRK7-F1
#
_entry.id   AF-A0A941VRK7-F1
#
_cell.length_a   1.000
_cell.length_b   1.000
_cell.length_c   1.000
_cell.angle_alpha   90.00
_cell.angle_beta   90.00
_cell.angle_gamma   90.00
#
_symmetry.space_group_name_H-M   'P 1'
#
loop_
_entity.id
_entity.type
_entity.pdbx_description
1 polymer ?
#
loop_
_entity_poly.entity_id
_entity_poly.type
_entity_poly.pdbx_seq_one_letter_code
_entity_poly.pdbx_strand_id
1 'polypeptide(L)'
;MKKLICMTVMLAFVFACKEKPKNPVSEYGDTMINSYQKGKQAGEDGNLDAVRKAIQAYHATYDKYPLNLEELKPLINSELDFSKYDYHPENGTVSPKVN
;
A
#
# COMPACT_ATOMS: atom_id res chain seq x y z
N MET A 1 -13.27 -50.56 -19.37
CA MET A 1 -13.08 -49.42 -18.43
C MET A 1 -11.62 -49.01 -18.25
N LYS A 2 -10.66 -49.93 -17.99
CA LYS A 2 -9.21 -49.61 -17.89
C LYS A 2 -8.63 -48.88 -19.11
N LYS A 3 -8.99 -49.26 -20.34
CA LYS A 3 -8.51 -48.61 -21.58
C LYS A 3 -9.02 -47.18 -21.78
N LEU A 4 -10.19 -46.85 -21.22
CA LEU A 4 -10.80 -45.52 -21.35
C LEU A 4 -10.11 -44.50 -20.41
N ILE A 5 -9.72 -44.95 -19.22
CA ILE A 5 -9.02 -44.15 -18.19
C ILE A 5 -7.59 -43.80 -18.64
N CYS A 6 -6.86 -44.73 -19.27
CA CYS A 6 -5.54 -44.44 -19.81
C CYS A 6 -5.57 -43.35 -20.90
N MET A 7 -6.62 -43.33 -21.72
CA MET A 7 -6.75 -42.36 -22.82
C MET A 7 -7.09 -40.95 -22.31
N THR A 8 -7.81 -40.82 -21.19
CA THR A 8 -8.12 -39.52 -20.57
C THR A 8 -6.90 -38.91 -19.88
N VAL A 9 -6.08 -39.73 -19.22
CA VAL A 9 -4.82 -39.27 -18.61
C VAL A 9 -3.81 -38.83 -19.69
N MET A 10 -3.75 -39.55 -20.82
CA MET A 10 -2.84 -39.22 -21.91
C MET A 10 -3.22 -37.92 -22.64
N LEU A 11 -4.51 -37.57 -22.67
CA LEU A 11 -4.99 -36.31 -23.27
C LEU A 11 -4.62 -35.08 -22.42
N ALA A 12 -4.53 -35.21 -21.09
CA ALA A 12 -4.13 -34.13 -20.19
C ALA A 12 -2.66 -33.70 -20.38
N PHE A 13 -1.78 -34.64 -20.75
CA PHE A 13 -0.36 -34.34 -21.00
C PHE A 13 -0.13 -33.53 -22.27
N VAL A 14 -1.03 -33.58 -23.27
CA VAL A 14 -0.88 -32.84 -24.53
C VAL A 14 -1.15 -31.34 -24.35
N PHE A 15 -1.92 -30.95 -23.33
CA PHE A 15 -2.19 -29.55 -23.00
C PHE A 15 -1.11 -28.92 -22.08
N ALA A 16 -0.33 -29.74 -21.37
CA ALA A 16 0.72 -29.26 -20.47
C ALA A 16 1.99 -28.76 -21.19
N CYS A 17 2.21 -29.12 -22.45
CA CYS A 17 3.41 -28.72 -23.21
C CYS A 17 3.29 -27.39 -23.98
N LYS A 18 2.22 -26.60 -23.75
CA LYS A 18 2.04 -25.27 -24.38
C LYS A 18 2.30 -24.11 -23.41
N GLU A 19 3.04 -24.34 -22.34
CA GLU A 19 3.51 -23.24 -21.50
C GLU A 19 4.55 -22.43 -22.29
N LYS A 20 4.20 -21.17 -22.61
CA LYS A 20 5.17 -20.20 -23.12
C LYS A 20 6.40 -20.22 -22.19
N PRO A 21 7.64 -20.18 -22.72
CA PRO A 21 8.81 -20.10 -21.87
C PRO A 21 8.68 -18.85 -20.98
N LYS A 22 8.40 -19.07 -19.70
CA LYS A 22 8.43 -17.99 -18.70
C LYS A 22 9.88 -17.56 -18.62
N ASN A 23 10.14 -16.26 -18.74
CA ASN A 23 11.46 -15.71 -18.49
C ASN A 23 11.59 -15.50 -16.97
N PRO A 24 12.27 -16.41 -16.24
CA PRO A 24 12.31 -16.35 -14.78
C PRO A 24 13.01 -15.10 -14.25
N VAL A 25 13.90 -14.49 -15.05
CA VAL A 25 14.61 -13.26 -14.69
C VAL A 25 13.66 -12.06 -14.68
N SER A 26 12.77 -11.95 -15.68
CA SER A 26 11.78 -10.87 -15.69
C SER A 26 10.76 -11.03 -14.57
N GLU A 27 10.31 -12.25 -14.28
CA GLU A 27 9.36 -12.52 -13.20
C GLU A 27 9.91 -12.12 -11.82
N TYR A 28 11.19 -12.42 -11.56
CA TYR A 28 11.85 -11.98 -10.33
C TYR A 28 11.97 -10.45 -10.25
N GLY A 29 12.43 -9.81 -11.34
CA GLY A 29 12.57 -8.35 -11.40
C GLY A 29 11.25 -7.62 -11.18
N ASP A 30 10.19 -8.05 -11.86
CA ASP A 30 8.85 -7.48 -11.73
C ASP A 30 8.30 -7.67 -10.31
N THR A 31 8.51 -8.85 -9.71
CA THR A 31 8.10 -9.13 -8.33
C THR A 31 8.80 -8.21 -7.33
N MET A 32 10.10 -7.98 -7.50
CA MET A 32 10.88 -7.10 -6.63
C MET A 32 10.38 -5.65 -6.73
N ILE A 33 10.22 -5.13 -7.95
CA ILE A 33 9.74 -3.75 -8.18
C ILE A 33 8.34 -3.56 -7.60
N ASN A 34 7.44 -4.52 -7.85
CA ASN A 34 6.07 -4.47 -7.32
C ASN A 34 6.04 -4.51 -5.79
N SER A 35 6.87 -5.35 -5.18
CA SER A 35 6.97 -5.44 -3.72
C SER A 35 7.49 -4.15 -3.11
N TYR A 36 8.49 -3.53 -3.75
CA TYR A 36 9.00 -2.23 -3.34
C TYR A 36 7.93 -1.13 -3.42
N GLN A 37 7.19 -1.05 -4.53
CA GLN A 37 6.12 -0.06 -4.71
C GLN A 37 5.00 -0.23 -3.67
N LYS A 38 4.58 -1.48 -3.41
CA LYS A 38 3.57 -1.78 -2.38
C LYS A 38 4.05 -1.40 -0.98
N GLY A 39 5.31 -1.71 -0.65
CA GLY A 39 5.90 -1.32 0.61
C GLY A 39 5.95 0.20 0.79
N LYS A 40 6.34 0.92 -0.26
CA LYS A 40 6.33 2.38 -0.28
C LYS A 40 4.92 2.94 -0.03
N GLN A 41 3.93 2.46 -0.78
CA GLN A 41 2.54 2.91 -0.65
C GLN A 41 1.98 2.61 0.74
N ALA A 42 2.24 1.42 1.29
CA ALA A 42 1.81 1.06 2.64
C ALA A 42 2.45 1.98 3.70
N GLY A 43 3.69 2.40 3.51
CA GLY A 43 4.35 3.39 4.37
C GLY A 43 3.70 4.78 4.27
N GLU A 44 3.35 5.23 3.07
CA GLU A 44 2.65 6.50 2.84
C GLU A 44 1.24 6.49 3.47
N ASP A 45 0.49 5.39 3.31
CA ASP A 45 -0.83 5.20 3.93
C ASP A 45 -0.74 5.17 5.45
N GLY A 46 0.27 4.49 6.00
CA GLY A 46 0.52 4.44 7.44
C GLY A 46 0.86 5.81 8.03
N ASN A 47 1.67 6.61 7.33
CA ASN A 47 1.99 7.96 7.75
C ASN A 47 0.75 8.87 7.74
N LEU A 48 -0.09 8.78 6.70
CA LEU A 48 -1.34 9.54 6.62
C LEU A 48 -2.31 9.16 7.75
N ASP A 49 -2.44 7.87 8.06
CA ASP A 49 -3.27 7.39 9.18
C ASP A 49 -2.74 7.91 10.53
N ALA A 50 -1.43 7.91 10.74
CA ALA A 50 -0.82 8.47 11.94
C ALA A 50 -1.17 9.96 12.08
N VAL A 51 -1.03 10.76 11.02
CA VAL A 51 -1.38 12.19 11.03
C VAL A 51 -2.86 12.38 11.38
N ARG A 52 -3.77 11.62 10.77
CA ARG A 52 -5.21 11.68 11.07
C ARG A 52 -5.51 11.40 12.54
N LYS A 53 -4.89 10.36 13.10
CA LYS A 53 -5.07 10.00 14.52
C LYS A 53 -4.53 11.07 15.46
N ALA A 54 -3.42 11.71 15.12
CA ALA A 54 -2.90 12.81 15.93
C ALA A 54 -3.77 14.06 15.86
N ILE A 55 -4.36 14.39 14.70
CA ILE A 55 -5.35 15.47 14.60
C ILE A 55 -6.55 15.17 15.50
N GLN A 56 -7.06 13.94 15.48
CA GLN A 56 -8.16 13.51 16.33
C GLN A 56 -7.80 13.59 17.82
N ALA A 57 -6.60 13.14 18.20
CA ALA A 57 -6.11 13.21 19.57
C ALA A 57 -5.94 14.67 20.03
N TYR A 58 -5.40 15.53 19.17
CA TYR A 58 -5.28 16.96 19.42
C TYR A 58 -6.66 17.58 19.63
N HIS A 59 -7.61 17.32 18.73
CA HIS A 59 -8.98 17.82 18.85
C HIS A 59 -9.66 17.35 20.13
N ALA A 60 -9.54 16.08 20.49
CA ALA A 60 -10.10 15.55 21.73
C ALA A 60 -9.46 16.18 23.00
N THR A 61 -8.21 16.65 22.91
CA THR A 61 -7.49 17.23 24.05
C THR A 61 -7.78 18.73 24.21
N TYR A 62 -7.90 19.46 23.11
CA TYR A 62 -7.96 20.91 23.10
C TYR A 62 -9.31 21.50 22.66
N ASP A 63 -10.28 20.64 22.31
CA ASP A 63 -11.60 21.01 21.78
C ASP A 63 -11.52 21.92 20.53
N LYS A 64 -10.43 21.76 19.76
CA LYS A 64 -10.15 22.50 18.52
C LYS A 64 -9.21 21.70 17.63
N TYR A 65 -9.29 21.91 16.32
CA TYR A 65 -8.29 21.37 15.39
C TYR A 65 -6.98 22.17 15.49
N PRO A 66 -5.82 21.54 15.22
CA PRO A 66 -4.55 22.26 15.20
C PRO A 66 -4.54 23.28 14.07
N LEU A 67 -3.87 24.43 14.27
CA LEU A 67 -3.83 25.47 13.23
C LEU A 67 -2.96 25.05 12.02
N ASN A 68 -2.01 24.14 12.26
CA ASN A 68 -1.15 23.54 11.26
C ASN A 68 -0.62 22.20 11.78
N LEU A 69 -0.07 21.37 10.89
CA LEU A 69 0.42 20.04 11.25
C LEU A 69 1.66 20.06 12.17
N GLU A 70 2.38 21.19 12.28
CA GLU A 70 3.54 21.30 13.17
C GLU A 70 3.15 21.20 14.65
N GLU A 71 1.93 21.56 15.00
CA GLU A 71 1.39 21.40 16.35
C GLU A 71 1.21 19.92 16.76
N LEU A 72 1.29 18.99 15.81
CA LEU A 72 1.22 17.55 16.07
C LEU A 72 2.57 16.93 16.45
N LYS A 73 3.68 17.67 16.34
CA LYS A 73 5.04 17.18 16.69
C LYS A 73 5.16 16.61 18.11
N PRO A 74 4.44 17.09 19.14
CA PRO A 74 4.46 16.46 20.46
C PRO A 74 3.73 15.10 20.51
N LEU A 75 2.84 14.84 19.55
CA LEU A 75 1.98 13.65 19.48
C LEU A 75 2.50 12.59 18.50
N ILE A 76 3.34 12.98 17.55
CA ILE A 76 3.87 12.14 16.47
C ILE A 76 5.39 12.23 16.45
N ASN A 77 6.05 11.12 16.12
CA ASN A 77 7.50 11.08 15.96
C ASN A 77 8.01 12.09 14.91
N SER A 78 9.13 12.76 15.19
CA SER A 78 9.60 13.95 14.45
C SER A 78 10.09 13.71 13.02
N GLU A 79 10.08 12.47 12.55
CA GLU A 79 10.57 12.09 11.21
C GLU A 79 9.50 12.21 10.11
N LEU A 80 8.25 12.52 10.48
CA LEU A 80 7.14 12.61 9.53
C LEU A 80 7.20 13.95 8.76
N ASP A 81 7.38 13.87 7.45
CA ASP A 81 7.42 15.05 6.57
C ASP A 81 6.00 15.58 6.29
N PHE A 82 5.61 16.63 7.02
CA PHE A 82 4.30 17.25 6.86
C PHE A 82 4.11 18.01 5.55
N SER A 83 5.18 18.32 4.80
CA SER A 83 5.08 19.04 3.53
C SER A 83 4.35 18.24 2.44
N LYS A 84 4.21 16.93 2.65
CA LYS A 84 3.53 15.97 1.76
C LYS A 84 2.02 15.93 1.90
N TYR A 85 1.44 16.73 2.81
CA TYR A 85 0.00 16.71 3.05
C TYR A 85 -0.62 18.09 2.81
N ASP A 86 -1.86 18.06 2.32
CA ASP A 86 -2.77 19.20 2.35
C ASP A 86 -3.65 19.08 3.59
N TYR A 87 -3.69 20.14 4.38
CA TYR A 87 -4.38 20.18 5.67
C TYR A 87 -5.34 21.37 5.75
N HIS A 88 -6.53 21.07 6.28
CA HIS A 88 -7.66 21.98 6.42
C HIS A 88 -7.96 22.24 7.91
N PRO A 89 -7.41 23.30 8.52
CA PRO A 89 -7.59 23.58 9.95
C PRO A 89 -9.04 23.83 10.36
N GLU A 90 -9.89 24.25 9.42
CA GLU A 90 -11.31 24.50 9.65
C GLU A 90 -12.10 23.26 10.08
N ASN A 91 -11.66 22.06 9.65
CA ASN A 91 -12.39 20.82 9.88
C ASN A 91 -11.48 19.62 10.21
N GLY A 92 -10.17 19.84 10.34
CA GLY A 92 -9.19 18.80 10.67
C GLY A 92 -8.92 17.81 9.54
N THR A 93 -9.39 18.07 8.31
CA THR A 93 -9.20 17.13 7.19
C THR A 93 -7.77 17.17 6.68
N VAL A 94 -7.21 16.00 6.40
CA VAL A 94 -5.88 15.84 5.82
C VAL A 94 -5.90 14.82 4.67
N SER A 95 -5.23 15.18 3.58
CA SER A 95 -5.03 14.35 2.40
C SER A 95 -3.58 14.42 1.93
N PRO A 96 -3.10 13.41 1.19
CA PRO A 96 -1.85 13.53 0.45
C PRO A 96 -1.92 14.73 -0.49
N LYS A 97 -0.85 15.51 -0.55
CA LYS A 97 -0.74 16.58 -1.53
C LYS A 97 -0.60 15.97 -2.92
N VAL A 98 -1.41 16.47 -3.85
CA VAL A 98 -1.31 16.10 -5.26
C VAL A 98 -0.25 16.99 -5.89
N ASN A 99 0.85 16.38 -6.36
CA ASN A 99 1.84 17.07 -7.19
C ASN A 99 1.34 17.27 -8.62
#